data_AF-A0A1Z9BPX4-F1
#
_entry.id   AF-A0A1Z9BPX4-F1
#
_cell.length_a   1.000
_cell.length_b   1.000
_cell.length_c   1.000
_cell.angle_alpha   90.00
_cell.angle_beta   90.00
_cell.angle_gamma   90.00
#
_symmetry.space_group_name_H-M   'P 1'
#
loop_
_entity.id
_entity.type
_entity.pdbx_description
1 polymer ?
#
loop_
_entity_poly.entity_id
_entity_poly.type
_entity_poly.pdbx_seq_one_letter_code
_entity_poly.pdbx_strand_id
1 'polypeptide(L)'
;MAGKTSSYYKKNPAARKRRLKQQAKYQKTKKGLKIRTEANKCNRKLGTYGNGDGKDASHTGPKTCKKESPKKNRTRPRKGIKYAPK
;
A
#
# COMPACT_ATOMS: atom_id res chain seq x y z
N MET A 1 -10.07 -14.00 -11.46
CA MET A 1 -10.75 -14.39 -10.21
C MET A 1 -10.31 -13.52 -9.04
N ALA A 2 -11.22 -13.17 -8.12
CA ALA A 2 -10.87 -12.44 -6.90
C ALA A 2 -10.11 -13.35 -5.93
N GLY A 3 -9.04 -12.86 -5.29
CA GLY A 3 -8.27 -13.65 -4.32
C GLY A 3 -9.10 -14.05 -3.10
N LYS A 4 -8.73 -15.15 -2.42
CA LYS A 4 -9.45 -15.73 -1.27
C LYS A 4 -9.90 -14.70 -0.23
N THR A 5 -9.00 -13.79 0.16
CA THR A 5 -9.30 -12.69 1.11
C THR A 5 -10.36 -11.71 0.59
N SER A 6 -10.34 -11.38 -0.70
CA SER A 6 -11.35 -10.49 -1.29
C SER A 6 -12.72 -11.15 -1.29
N SER A 7 -12.79 -12.44 -1.63
CA SER A 7 -14.05 -13.19 -1.62
C SER A 7 -14.62 -13.30 -0.21
N TYR A 8 -13.77 -13.51 0.80
CA TYR A 8 -14.17 -13.53 2.21
C TYR A 8 -14.86 -12.23 2.64
N TYR A 9 -14.23 -11.07 2.41
CA TYR A 9 -14.81 -9.78 2.82
C TYR A 9 -16.04 -9.35 2.00
N LYS A 10 -16.23 -9.90 0.79
CA LYS A 10 -17.45 -9.71 0.01
C LYS A 10 -18.62 -10.48 0.63
N LYS A 11 -18.39 -11.74 1.03
CA LYS A 11 -19.40 -12.59 1.69
C LYS A 11 -19.67 -12.19 3.15
N ASN A 12 -18.74 -11.47 3.80
CA ASN A 12 -18.81 -11.11 5.22
C ASN A 12 -18.76 -9.58 5.42
N PRO A 13 -19.87 -8.85 5.18
CA PRO A 13 -19.87 -7.38 5.25
C PRO A 13 -19.56 -6.83 6.64
N ALA A 14 -20.01 -7.50 7.71
CA ALA A 14 -19.70 -7.13 9.08
C ALA A 14 -18.18 -7.20 9.38
N ALA A 15 -17.51 -8.27 8.94
CA ALA A 15 -16.05 -8.41 9.07
C ALA A 15 -15.31 -7.31 8.28
N ARG A 16 -15.79 -6.99 7.07
CA ARG A 16 -15.25 -5.89 6.26
C ARG A 16 -15.38 -4.54 6.98
N LYS A 17 -16.54 -4.24 7.55
CA LYS A 17 -16.78 -2.98 8.30
C LYS A 17 -15.85 -2.87 9.50
N ARG A 18 -15.67 -3.95 10.28
CA ARG A 18 -14.72 -3.99 11.41
C ARG A 18 -13.28 -3.70 10.97
N ARG A 19 -12.82 -4.37 9.91
CA ARG A 19 -11.48 -4.14 9.34
C ARG A 19 -11.28 -2.69 8.88
N LEU A 20 -12.27 -2.12 8.19
CA LEU A 20 -12.20 -0.73 7.71
C LEU A 20 -12.15 0.26 8.87
N LYS A 21 -12.91 0.04 9.95
CA LYS A 21 -12.85 0.85 11.17
C LYS A 21 -11.47 0.80 11.82
N GLN A 22 -10.90 -0.40 11.95
CA GLN A 22 -9.53 -0.59 12.47
C GLN A 22 -8.49 0.14 11.60
N GLN A 23 -8.57 -0.03 10.27
CA GLN A 23 -7.67 0.62 9.33
C GLN A 23 -7.78 2.15 9.42
N ALA A 24 -8.99 2.70 9.46
CA ALA A 24 -9.22 4.13 9.61
C ALA A 24 -8.62 4.67 10.93
N LYS A 25 -8.79 3.95 12.05
CA LYS A 25 -8.17 4.31 13.34
C LYS A 25 -6.65 4.32 13.23
N TYR A 26 -6.05 3.29 12.63
CA TYR A 26 -4.60 3.23 12.42
C TYR A 26 -4.08 4.40 11.58
N GLN A 27 -4.78 4.76 10.50
CA GLN A 27 -4.36 5.86 9.62
C GLN A 27 -4.43 7.25 10.28
N LYS A 28 -5.14 7.39 11.40
CA LYS A 28 -5.14 8.61 12.22
C LYS A 28 -3.99 8.67 13.23
N THR A 29 -3.28 7.57 13.46
CA THR A 29 -2.12 7.56 14.38
C THR A 29 -0.92 8.27 13.76
N LYS A 30 0.00 8.79 14.59
CA LYS A 30 1.26 9.41 14.13
C LYS A 30 2.05 8.49 13.17
N LYS A 31 2.11 7.19 13.49
CA LYS A 31 2.79 6.17 12.66
C LYS A 31 2.10 5.98 11.31
N GLY A 32 0.79 5.82 11.29
CA GLY A 32 0.01 5.65 10.06
C GLY A 32 0.08 6.90 9.17
N LEU A 33 -0.03 8.09 9.76
CA LEU A 33 0.12 9.37 9.05
C LEU A 33 1.49 9.49 8.41
N LYS A 34 2.57 9.20 9.16
CA LYS A 34 3.94 9.22 8.61
C LYS A 34 4.07 8.34 7.37
N ILE A 35 3.68 7.07 7.47
CA ILE A 35 3.74 6.11 6.36
C ILE A 35 2.94 6.59 5.15
N ARG A 36 1.70 7.07 5.36
CA ARG A 36 0.85 7.59 4.28
C ARG A 36 1.46 8.81 3.60
N THR A 37 1.99 9.75 4.39
CA THR A 37 2.59 10.98 3.85
C THR A 37 3.85 10.70 3.05
N GLU A 38 4.73 9.82 3.54
CA GLU A 38 5.94 9.39 2.83
C GLU A 38 5.61 8.67 1.51
N ALA A 39 4.63 7.75 1.53
CA ALA A 39 4.17 7.08 0.32
C ALA A 39 3.58 8.06 -0.71
N ASN A 40 2.77 9.04 -0.27
CA ASN A 40 2.21 10.06 -1.16
C ASN A 40 3.30 10.97 -1.74
N LYS A 41 4.28 11.38 -0.93
CA LYS A 41 5.45 12.15 -1.39
C LYS A 41 6.21 11.39 -2.49
N CYS A 42 6.43 10.09 -2.30
CA CYS A 42 7.07 9.24 -3.29
C CYS A 42 6.27 9.15 -4.60
N ASN A 43 4.95 8.92 -4.52
CA ASN A 43 4.09 8.87 -5.71
C ASN A 43 4.07 10.21 -6.47
N ARG A 44 4.04 11.34 -5.74
CA ARG A 44 4.11 12.68 -6.36
C ARG A 44 5.46 12.91 -7.03
N LYS A 45 6.57 12.59 -6.35
CA LYS A 45 7.94 12.73 -6.89
C LYS A 45 8.14 11.91 -8.17
N LEU A 46 7.54 10.73 -8.24
CA LEU A 46 7.63 9.85 -9.41
C LEU A 46 6.58 10.18 -10.48
N GLY A 47 5.64 11.09 -10.22
CA GLY A 47 4.53 11.38 -11.13
C GLY A 47 3.60 10.18 -11.37
N THR A 48 3.50 9.23 -10.43
CA THR A 48 2.56 8.09 -10.46
C THR A 48 1.25 8.38 -9.73
N TYR A 49 1.18 9.53 -9.04
CA TYR A 49 0.00 9.87 -8.26
C TYR A 49 -1.18 10.19 -9.17
N GLY A 50 -2.16 9.28 -9.25
CA GLY A 50 -3.41 9.50 -9.97
C GLY A 50 -3.31 9.46 -11.51
N ASN A 51 -2.18 9.03 -12.08
CA ASN A 51 -1.93 9.07 -13.52
C ASN A 51 -2.44 7.83 -14.29
N GLY A 52 -2.96 6.81 -13.60
CA GLY A 52 -3.49 5.60 -14.23
C GLY A 52 -2.45 4.67 -14.87
N ASP A 53 -1.15 4.87 -14.61
CA ASP A 53 -0.06 4.11 -15.29
C ASP A 53 0.07 2.64 -14.85
N GLY A 54 -0.78 2.20 -13.90
CA GLY A 54 -0.74 0.86 -13.36
C GLY A 54 0.54 0.53 -12.58
N LYS A 55 1.34 1.53 -12.19
CA LYS A 55 2.57 1.38 -11.38
C LYS A 55 2.35 1.93 -9.97
N ASP A 56 3.02 1.32 -9.00
CA ASP A 56 3.06 1.80 -7.62
C ASP A 56 4.43 2.46 -7.35
N ALA A 57 4.47 3.48 -6.49
CA ALA A 57 5.72 3.92 -5.88
C ALA A 57 6.23 2.87 -4.88
N SER A 58 7.47 2.42 -5.08
CA SER A 58 8.12 1.37 -4.32
C SER A 58 9.35 1.96 -3.61
N HIS A 59 9.42 1.87 -2.28
CA HIS A 59 10.53 2.43 -1.52
C HIS A 59 11.79 1.57 -1.71
N THR A 60 12.88 2.16 -2.17
CA THR A 60 14.22 1.53 -2.28
C THR A 60 15.11 1.84 -1.07
N GLY A 61 14.60 2.65 -0.13
CA GLY A 61 15.26 3.05 1.09
C GLY A 61 14.36 3.98 1.91
N PRO A 62 14.87 4.57 3.00
CA PRO A 62 14.07 5.44 3.88
C PRO A 62 13.49 6.69 3.18
N LYS A 63 14.21 7.23 2.19
CA LYS A 63 13.85 8.46 1.46
C LYS A 63 13.80 8.28 -0.06
N THR A 64 14.14 7.10 -0.57
CA THR A 64 14.28 6.82 -2.00
C THR A 64 13.17 5.89 -2.47
N CYS A 65 12.67 6.13 -3.68
CA CYS A 65 11.60 5.35 -4.28
C CYS A 65 11.80 5.22 -5.80
N LYS A 66 11.20 4.17 -6.38
CA LYS A 66 11.11 3.96 -7.82
C LYS A 66 9.72 3.50 -8.24
N LYS A 67 9.39 3.63 -9.53
CA LYS A 67 8.18 3.03 -10.08
C LYS A 67 8.37 1.52 -10.21
N GLU A 68 7.37 0.77 -9.80
CA GLU A 68 7.40 -0.69 -9.92
C GLU A 68 6.01 -1.25 -10.22
N SER A 69 5.96 -2.45 -10.81
CA SER A 69 4.73 -3.23 -10.90
C SER A 69 4.08 -3.40 -9.51
N PRO A 70 2.75 -3.18 -9.38
CA PRO A 70 2.02 -3.37 -8.14
C PRO A 70 2.15 -4.78 -7.57
N LYS A 71 2.24 -5.79 -8.46
CA LYS A 71 2.38 -7.20 -8.05
C LYS A 71 3.68 -7.42 -7.27
N LYS A 72 4.80 -6.88 -7.77
CA LYS A 72 6.11 -7.00 -7.10
C LYS A 72 6.11 -6.22 -5.78
N ASN A 73 5.66 -4.97 -5.81
CA ASN A 73 5.64 -4.10 -4.64
C ASN A 73 4.79 -4.67 -3.50
N ARG A 74 3.54 -5.04 -3.79
CA ARG A 74 2.58 -5.52 -2.77
C ARG A 74 2.89 -6.91 -2.24
N THR A 75 3.73 -7.70 -2.93
CA THR A 75 4.15 -9.04 -2.47
C THR A 75 5.32 -8.97 -1.52
N ARG A 76 6.18 -7.97 -1.67
CA ARG A 76 7.43 -7.82 -0.92
C ARG A 76 7.27 -7.89 0.61
N PRO A 77 6.29 -7.20 1.25
CA PRO A 77 6.10 -7.29 2.69
C PRO A 77 5.76 -8.70 3.19
N ARG A 78 5.16 -9.56 2.34
CA ARG A 78 4.86 -10.96 2.68
C ARG A 78 6.10 -11.84 2.75
N LYS A 79 7.20 -11.40 2.12
CA LYS A 79 8.49 -12.08 2.14
C LYS A 79 9.44 -11.51 3.21
N GLY A 80 8.95 -10.63 4.08
CA GLY A 80 9.78 -9.96 5.10
C GLY A 80 10.75 -8.91 4.55
N ILE A 81 10.69 -8.60 3.25
CA ILE A 81 11.59 -7.63 2.63
C ILE A 81 11.01 -6.22 2.81
N LYS A 82 11.82 -5.29 3.34
CA LYS A 82 11.38 -3.92 3.64
C LYS A 82 11.47 -2.97 2.45
N TYR A 83 12.56 -3.03 1.69
CA TYR A 83 12.83 -2.11 0.58
C TYR A 83 12.97 -2.87 -0.74
N ALA A 84 12.57 -2.22 -1.83
CA ALA A 84 12.89 -2.68 -3.17
C ALA A 84 14.41 -2.63 -3.39
N PRO A 85 14.97 -3.58 -4.17
CA PRO A 85 16.33 -3.42 -4.67
C PRO A 85 16.42 -2.10 -5.43
N LYS A 86 17.57 -1.42 -5.35
CA LYS A 86 17.79 -0.17 -6.09
C LYS A 86 17.56 -0.38 -7.58
#